data_AF-A0A8B9J4Q1-F1
#
_entry.id   AF-A0A8B9J4Q1-F1
#
_cell.length_a   1.000
_cell.length_b   1.000
_cell.length_c   1.000
_cell.angle_alpha   90.00
_cell.angle_beta   90.00
_cell.angle_gamma   90.00
#
_symmetry.space_group_name_H-M   'P 1'
#
loop_
_entity.id
_entity.type
_entity.pdbx_description
1 polymer ?
#
loop_
_entity_poly.entity_id
_entity_poly.type
_entity_poly.pdbx_seq_one_letter_code
_entity_poly.pdbx_strand_id
1 'polypeptide(L)'
;AVKRSRAESSAPGQELWPKEEWVSILAPFLTPAVAAQEFYKWGFNAQSPPRPQMTQLTRLAKRWLQPEHCSPEQVLEKVVTHHFLQTLPPELQKAVGLKEPATTKTMIEATEAAQTVLARDGSRGASPQVGSGA
;
A
#
# COMPACT_ATOMS: atom_id res chain seq x y z
N ALA A 1 -50.07 48.60 -6.36
CA ALA A 1 -48.93 48.48 -5.43
C ALA A 1 -49.33 47.61 -4.25
N VAL A 2 -48.82 46.38 -4.15
CA VAL A 2 -49.13 45.44 -3.05
C VAL A 2 -47.89 44.60 -2.73
N LYS A 3 -47.44 44.75 -1.48
CA LYS A 3 -46.88 43.79 -0.50
C LYS A 3 -45.62 42.98 -0.84
N ARG A 4 -44.59 43.23 -0.02
CA ARG A 4 -43.53 42.27 0.36
C ARG A 4 -44.15 41.04 1.01
N SER A 5 -43.67 39.84 0.63
CA SER A 5 -43.68 38.64 1.48
C SER A 5 -42.53 37.70 1.11
N ARG A 6 -41.99 37.09 2.16
CA ARG A 6 -40.75 36.32 2.34
C ARG A 6 -41.02 34.82 2.29
N ALA A 7 -40.05 34.03 1.78
CA ALA A 7 -39.58 32.72 2.30
C ALA A 7 -38.65 32.09 1.23
N GLU A 8 -37.34 31.92 1.47
CA GLU A 8 -36.70 30.85 2.25
C GLU A 8 -36.70 29.49 1.50
N SER A 9 -35.54 28.82 1.54
CA SER A 9 -35.23 27.46 1.03
C SER A 9 -34.77 27.37 -0.43
N SER A 10 -33.66 26.75 -0.79
CA SER A 10 -32.72 25.90 -0.05
C SER A 10 -31.46 25.81 -0.90
N ALA A 11 -30.29 26.08 -0.33
CA ALA A 11 -29.03 25.71 -0.96
C ALA A 11 -28.83 24.19 -0.77
N PRO A 12 -28.74 23.36 -1.82
CA PRO A 12 -28.45 21.95 -1.61
C PRO A 12 -26.94 21.72 -1.73
N GLY A 13 -26.37 21.14 -0.68
CA GLY A 13 -25.22 20.28 -0.78
C GLY A 13 -23.88 21.00 -0.89
N GLN A 14 -23.46 21.66 0.18
CA GLN A 14 -22.05 21.52 0.54
C GLN A 14 -21.80 20.03 0.81
N GLU A 15 -21.41 19.29 -0.22
CA GLU A 15 -20.66 18.04 -0.09
C GLU A 15 -19.26 18.39 0.48
N LEU A 16 -19.26 18.96 1.69
CA LEU A 16 -18.09 19.23 2.50
C LEU A 16 -17.64 17.93 3.12
N TRP A 17 -17.24 17.01 2.26
CA TRP A 17 -16.38 15.95 2.72
C TRP A 17 -15.08 16.61 3.22
N PRO A 18 -14.66 16.31 4.46
CA PRO A 18 -13.52 16.97 5.08
C PRO A 18 -12.27 16.77 4.21
N LYS A 19 -11.56 17.85 3.88
CA LYS A 19 -10.35 17.80 3.03
C LYS A 19 -9.28 16.83 3.55
N GLU A 20 -9.29 16.58 4.87
CA GLU A 20 -8.42 15.66 5.59
C GLU A 20 -8.92 14.20 5.57
N GLU A 21 -10.23 13.97 5.44
CA GLU A 21 -10.80 12.61 5.45
C GLU A 21 -10.71 11.93 4.08
N TRP A 22 -10.85 12.68 2.99
CA TRP A 22 -10.62 12.12 1.66
C TRP A 22 -9.22 11.57 1.50
N VAL A 23 -8.23 12.25 2.08
CA VAL A 23 -6.86 11.75 2.06
C VAL A 23 -6.79 10.43 2.79
N SER A 24 -7.53 10.19 3.86
CA SER A 24 -7.55 8.88 4.54
C SER A 24 -8.34 7.81 3.78
N ILE A 25 -9.45 8.20 3.13
CA ILE A 25 -10.28 7.29 2.32
C ILE A 25 -9.57 6.91 1.02
N LEU A 26 -8.88 7.86 0.41
CA LEU A 26 -8.16 7.70 -0.84
C LEU A 26 -6.69 7.36 -0.65
N ALA A 27 -6.06 7.57 0.52
CA ALA A 27 -4.63 7.25 0.77
C ALA A 27 -4.30 5.80 0.45
N PRO A 28 -5.11 4.80 0.86
CA PRO A 28 -4.89 3.42 0.43
C PRO A 28 -4.99 3.30 -1.09
N PHE A 29 -5.78 4.12 -1.75
CA PHE A 29 -5.84 4.18 -3.21
C PHE A 29 -4.81 5.13 -3.83
N LEU A 30 -3.97 5.84 -3.08
CA LEU A 30 -3.04 6.85 -3.57
C LEU A 30 -1.57 6.52 -3.25
N THR A 31 -1.31 5.59 -2.32
CA THR A 31 0.07 5.11 -2.09
C THR A 31 0.49 4.12 -3.16
N PRO A 32 1.74 4.23 -3.68
CA PRO A 32 2.28 3.29 -4.65
C PRO A 32 2.25 1.84 -4.17
N ALA A 33 2.47 1.58 -2.88
CA ALA A 33 2.52 0.24 -2.31
C ALA A 33 1.17 -0.49 -2.38
N VAL A 34 0.07 0.19 -2.05
CA VAL A 34 -1.28 -0.42 -2.12
C VAL A 34 -1.74 -0.53 -3.57
N ALA A 35 -1.44 0.46 -4.42
CA ALA A 35 -1.70 0.35 -5.85
C ALA A 35 -0.98 -0.83 -6.50
N ALA A 36 0.25 -1.13 -6.07
CA ALA A 36 0.99 -2.32 -6.49
C ALA A 36 0.25 -3.60 -6.07
N GLN A 37 -0.19 -3.67 -4.82
CA GLN A 37 -0.91 -4.82 -4.31
C GLN A 37 -2.22 -5.07 -5.08
N GLU A 38 -2.98 -4.02 -5.35
CA GLU A 38 -4.20 -4.11 -6.17
C GLU A 38 -3.89 -4.51 -7.62
N PHE A 39 -2.79 -4.03 -8.19
CA PHE A 39 -2.35 -4.41 -9.53
C PHE A 39 -2.03 -5.91 -9.62
N TYR A 40 -1.30 -6.47 -8.65
CA TYR A 40 -0.94 -7.89 -8.65
C TYR A 40 -2.07 -8.82 -8.22
N LYS A 41 -3.00 -8.34 -7.39
CA LYS A 41 -4.24 -9.07 -7.05
C LYS A 41 -5.31 -8.97 -8.13
N TRP A 42 -5.14 -8.10 -9.11
CA TRP A 42 -6.11 -7.89 -10.17
C TRP A 42 -6.33 -9.19 -10.96
N GLY A 43 -7.58 -9.56 -11.16
CA GLY A 43 -7.99 -10.73 -11.93
C GLY A 43 -8.96 -10.36 -13.04
N PHE A 44 -8.88 -11.06 -14.17
CA PHE A 44 -9.81 -10.88 -15.28
C PHE A 44 -11.20 -11.43 -14.95
N ASN A 45 -12.24 -10.64 -15.22
CA ASN A 45 -13.63 -11.03 -15.08
C ASN A 45 -14.25 -11.35 -16.44
N ALA A 46 -14.50 -12.65 -16.69
CA ALA A 46 -15.09 -13.14 -17.93
C ALA A 46 -16.53 -12.66 -18.19
N GLN A 47 -17.23 -12.15 -17.17
CA GLN A 47 -18.60 -11.64 -17.29
C GLN A 47 -18.66 -10.14 -17.63
N SER A 48 -17.52 -9.44 -17.62
CA SER A 48 -17.44 -8.01 -17.92
C SER A 48 -16.78 -7.75 -19.28
N PRO A 49 -17.11 -6.64 -19.97
CA PRO A 49 -16.42 -6.30 -21.21
C PRO A 49 -14.93 -5.99 -20.98
N PRO A 50 -14.03 -6.33 -21.92
CA PRO A 50 -12.58 -6.21 -21.73
C PRO A 50 -12.08 -4.77 -21.71
N ARG A 51 -12.75 -3.85 -22.42
CA ARG A 51 -12.34 -2.44 -22.50
C ARG A 51 -12.26 -1.75 -21.12
N PRO A 52 -13.33 -1.71 -20.30
CA PRO A 52 -13.26 -1.09 -18.98
C PRO A 52 -12.30 -1.82 -18.02
N GLN A 53 -12.17 -3.14 -18.14
CA GLN A 53 -11.20 -3.93 -17.37
C GLN A 53 -9.75 -3.53 -17.68
N MET A 54 -9.42 -3.38 -18.96
CA MET A 54 -8.10 -2.90 -19.38
C MET A 54 -7.85 -1.45 -18.93
N THR A 55 -8.86 -0.58 -19.02
CA THR A 55 -8.77 0.81 -18.52
C THR A 55 -8.49 0.83 -17.02
N GLN A 56 -9.16 -0.02 -16.24
CA GLN A 56 -8.91 -0.14 -14.80
C GLN A 56 -7.49 -0.64 -14.50
N LEU A 57 -7.04 -1.70 -15.17
CA LEU A 57 -5.68 -2.25 -14.98
C LEU A 57 -4.60 -1.21 -15.33
N THR A 58 -4.80 -0.47 -16.42
CA THR A 58 -3.91 0.63 -16.82
C THR A 58 -3.84 1.72 -15.76
N ARG A 59 -4.98 2.09 -15.17
CA ARG A 59 -5.03 3.08 -14.10
C ARG A 59 -4.29 2.61 -12.84
N LEU A 60 -4.43 1.34 -12.48
CA LEU A 60 -3.68 0.74 -11.37
C LEU A 60 -2.17 0.79 -11.63
N ALA A 61 -1.73 0.39 -12.82
CA ALA A 61 -0.33 0.44 -13.22
C ALA A 61 0.26 1.86 -13.15
N LYS A 62 -0.45 2.86 -13.71
CA LYS A 62 -0.01 4.26 -13.66
C LYS A 62 0.08 4.79 -12.23
N ARG A 63 -0.86 4.42 -11.37
CA ARG A 63 -0.88 4.87 -9.98
C ARG A 63 0.22 4.25 -9.13
N TRP A 64 0.58 3.01 -9.43
CA TRP A 64 1.70 2.32 -8.80
C TRP A 64 3.05 2.85 -9.30
N LEU A 65 3.26 2.83 -10.63
CA LEU A 65 4.56 3.11 -11.25
C LEU A 65 4.84 4.60 -11.41
N GLN A 66 3.80 5.43 -11.49
CA GLN A 66 3.88 6.88 -11.70
C GLN A 66 4.86 7.26 -12.82
N PRO A 67 4.73 6.67 -14.04
CA PRO A 67 5.72 6.81 -15.10
C PRO A 67 5.93 8.28 -15.55
N GLU A 68 4.98 9.17 -15.28
CA GLU A 68 5.09 10.60 -15.57
C GLU A 68 6.07 11.34 -14.64
N HIS A 69 6.44 10.75 -13.50
CA HIS A 69 7.29 11.35 -12.47
C HIS A 69 8.50 10.50 -12.10
N CYS A 70 8.75 9.41 -12.84
CA CYS A 70 9.81 8.44 -12.54
C CYS A 70 10.67 8.17 -13.77
N SER A 71 11.99 8.05 -13.59
CA SER A 71 12.88 7.54 -14.63
C SER A 71 12.63 6.05 -14.90
N PRO A 72 13.04 5.50 -16.06
CA PRO A 72 12.94 4.07 -16.34
C PRO A 72 13.58 3.19 -15.25
N GLU A 73 14.70 3.64 -14.69
CA GLU A 73 15.41 2.97 -13.59
C GLU A 73 14.56 2.96 -12.32
N GLN A 74 13.91 4.07 -11.98
CA GLN A 74 13.03 4.15 -10.81
C GLN A 74 11.78 3.27 -10.97
N VAL A 75 11.24 3.16 -12.18
CA VAL A 75 10.15 2.22 -12.50
C VAL A 75 10.62 0.79 -12.27
N LEU A 76 11.82 0.43 -12.76
CA LEU A 76 12.41 -0.88 -12.53
C LEU A 76 12.58 -1.16 -11.03
N GLU A 77 13.12 -0.20 -10.27
CA GLU A 77 13.29 -0.36 -8.82
C GLU A 77 11.96 -0.62 -8.11
N LYS A 78 10.88 0.10 -8.46
CA LYS A 78 9.54 -0.13 -7.89
C LYS A 78 9.03 -1.54 -8.17
N VAL A 79 9.24 -2.04 -9.39
CA VAL A 79 8.82 -3.40 -9.77
C VAL A 79 9.63 -4.45 -9.00
N VAL A 80 10.96 -4.30 -8.98
CA VAL A 80 11.88 -5.26 -8.33
C VAL A 80 11.65 -5.30 -6.82
N THR A 81 11.57 -4.13 -6.17
CA THR A 81 11.33 -4.03 -4.73
C THR A 81 9.98 -4.65 -4.35
N HIS A 82 8.91 -4.35 -5.08
CA HIS A 82 7.62 -4.95 -4.80
C HIS A 82 7.67 -6.48 -4.96
N HIS A 83 8.25 -6.99 -6.05
CA HIS A 83 8.35 -8.43 -6.28
C HIS A 83 9.18 -9.11 -5.18
N PHE A 84 10.32 -8.53 -4.82
CA PHE A 84 11.17 -9.03 -3.74
C PHE A 84 10.42 -9.10 -2.41
N LEU A 85 9.66 -8.07 -2.06
CA LEU A 85 8.84 -8.08 -0.85
C LEU A 85 7.78 -9.20 -0.86
N GLN A 86 7.23 -9.56 -2.02
CA GLN A 86 6.27 -10.66 -2.16
C GLN A 86 6.91 -12.05 -2.08
N THR A 87 8.20 -12.20 -2.39
CA THR A 87 8.91 -13.48 -2.30
C THR A 87 9.51 -13.75 -0.91
N LEU A 88 9.56 -12.74 -0.03
CA LEU A 88 10.04 -12.92 1.34
C LEU A 88 9.10 -13.80 2.18
N PRO A 89 9.64 -14.59 3.12
CA PRO A 89 8.85 -15.27 4.15
C PRO A 89 7.96 -14.29 4.93
N PRO A 90 6.78 -14.70 5.43
CA PRO A 90 5.80 -13.82 6.07
C PRO A 90 6.36 -12.94 7.20
N GLU A 91 7.28 -13.49 8.00
CA GLU A 91 7.91 -12.80 9.13
C GLU A 91 8.80 -11.64 8.66
N LEU A 92 9.60 -11.89 7.62
CA LEU A 92 10.43 -10.87 6.98
C LEU A 92 9.59 -9.87 6.20
N GLN A 93 8.59 -10.34 5.46
CA GLN A 93 7.68 -9.48 4.71
C GLN A 93 7.00 -8.46 5.62
N LYS A 94 6.53 -8.87 6.81
CA LYS A 94 5.91 -7.96 7.78
C LYS A 94 6.92 -6.95 8.33
N ALA A 95 8.11 -7.40 8.70
CA ALA A 95 9.15 -6.53 9.26
C ALA A 95 9.70 -5.51 8.24
N VAL A 96 9.92 -5.95 7.00
CA VAL A 96 10.40 -5.11 5.90
C VAL A 96 9.30 -4.18 5.40
N GLY A 97 8.05 -4.66 5.31
CA GLY A 97 6.90 -3.86 4.90
C GLY A 97 6.65 -2.65 5.80
N LEU A 98 6.94 -2.75 7.10
CA LEU A 98 6.86 -1.61 8.03
C LEU A 98 7.85 -0.47 7.72
N LYS A 99 8.94 -0.76 6.99
CA LYS A 99 9.94 0.24 6.60
C LYS A 99 9.65 0.89 5.24
N GLU A 100 8.65 0.41 4.50
CA GLU A 100 8.26 0.89 3.16
C GLU A 100 9.44 1.21 2.23
N PRO A 101 10.39 0.28 2.01
CA PRO A 101 11.55 0.52 1.16
C PRO A 101 11.15 0.84 -0.28
N ALA A 102 11.69 1.94 -0.82
CA ALA A 102 11.36 2.45 -2.15
C ALA A 102 12.43 2.13 -3.22
N THR A 103 13.63 1.73 -2.80
CA THR A 103 14.77 1.44 -3.69
C THR A 103 15.35 0.07 -3.40
N THR A 104 16.11 -0.47 -4.34
CA THR A 104 16.73 -1.80 -4.16
C THR A 104 17.68 -1.80 -2.97
N LYS A 105 18.43 -0.71 -2.78
CA LYS A 105 19.34 -0.53 -1.64
C LYS A 105 18.60 -0.57 -0.30
N THR A 106 17.55 0.25 -0.15
CA THR A 106 16.79 0.34 1.10
C THR A 106 16.05 -0.96 1.41
N MET A 107 15.66 -1.73 0.39
CA MET A 107 15.08 -3.06 0.54
C MET A 107 16.07 -4.06 1.15
N ILE A 108 17.31 -4.08 0.65
CA ILE A 108 18.36 -4.96 1.19
C ILE A 108 18.65 -4.60 2.64
N GLU A 109 18.90 -3.32 2.93
CA GLU A 109 19.18 -2.83 4.29
C GLU A 109 18.03 -3.16 5.27
N ALA A 110 16.78 -3.01 4.83
CA ALA A 110 15.62 -3.37 5.64
C ALA A 110 15.53 -4.88 5.89
N THR A 111 15.85 -5.70 4.89
CA THR A 111 15.77 -7.17 4.97
C THR A 111 16.87 -7.73 5.87
N GLU A 112 18.11 -7.26 5.72
CA GLU A 112 19.23 -7.64 6.59
C GLU A 112 18.94 -7.24 8.04
N ALA A 113 18.46 -6.01 8.27
CA ALA A 113 18.05 -5.58 9.59
C ALA A 113 16.96 -6.48 10.19
N ALA A 114 15.93 -6.84 9.39
CA ALA A 114 14.88 -7.75 9.84
C ALA A 114 15.40 -9.15 10.20
N GLN A 115 16.32 -9.71 9.40
CA GLN A 115 16.97 -10.99 9.69
C GLN A 115 17.74 -10.96 11.01
N THR A 116 18.52 -9.90 11.27
CA THR A 116 19.27 -9.77 12.53
C THR A 116 18.35 -9.66 13.75
N VAL A 117 17.21 -8.99 13.63
CA VAL A 117 16.25 -8.85 14.74
C VAL A 117 15.57 -10.20 15.01
N LEU A 118 15.06 -10.87 13.97
CA LEU A 118 14.36 -12.15 14.12
C LEU A 118 15.27 -13.27 14.62
N ALA A 119 16.56 -13.25 14.25
CA ALA A 119 17.55 -14.20 14.77
C ALA A 119 17.78 -14.04 16.30
N ARG A 120 17.60 -12.84 16.86
CA ARG A 120 17.77 -12.57 18.30
C ARG A 120 16.56 -13.03 19.10
N ASP A 121 15.36 -12.93 18.54
CA ASP A 121 14.12 -13.38 19.19
C ASP A 121 14.01 -14.91 19.20
N GLY A 122 14.51 -15.60 18.17
CA GLY A 122 14.59 -17.07 18.15
C GLY A 122 15.51 -17.66 19.22
N SER A 123 16.49 -16.90 19.73
CA SER A 123 17.45 -17.37 20.75
C SER A 123 16.97 -17.15 22.20
N ARG A 124 15.90 -16.39 22.41
CA ARG A 124 15.36 -16.10 23.76
C ARG A 124 14.41 -17.20 24.28
N GLY A 125 14.09 -18.21 23.46
CA GLY A 125 13.21 -19.33 23.83
C GLY A 125 13.90 -20.56 24.43
N ALA A 126 15.24 -20.62 24.44
CA ALA A 126 15.96 -21.72 25.06
C ALA A 126 16.15 -21.47 26.56
N SER A 127 15.13 -21.79 27.36
CA SER A 127 15.30 -21.85 28.82
C SER A 127 16.35 -22.92 29.17
N PRO A 128 17.37 -22.60 29.97
CA PRO A 128 18.28 -23.61 30.49
C PRO A 128 17.50 -24.49 31.47
N GLN A 129 17.39 -25.77 31.14
CA GLN A 129 16.89 -26.80 32.04
C GLN A 129 17.84 -26.82 33.25
N VAL A 130 17.42 -26.20 34.35
CA VAL A 130 18.12 -26.29 35.62
C VAL A 130 18.03 -27.74 36.07
N GLY A 131 19.16 -28.43 36.07
CA GLY A 131 19.30 -29.76 36.63
C GLY A 131 18.88 -29.73 38.09
N SER A 132 17.82 -30.45 38.43
CA SER A 132 17.51 -30.83 39.80
C SER A 132 18.01 -32.25 39.98
N GLY A 133 19.17 -32.36 40.63
CA GLY A 133 19.59 -33.59 41.24
C GLY A 133 18.76 -33.86 42.49
N ALA A 134 18.24 -35.07 42.58
CA ALA A 134 17.93 -35.79 43.81
C ALA A 134 17.81 -37.28 43.47
#